data_AF-A0A1B1Q109-F1
#
_entry.id   AF-A0A1B1Q109-F1
#
_cell.length_a   1.000
_cell.length_b   1.000
_cell.length_c   1.000
_cell.angle_alpha   90.00
_cell.angle_beta   90.00
_cell.angle_gamma   90.00
#
_symmetry.space_group_name_H-M   'P 1'
#
loop_
_entity.id
_entity.type
_entity.pdbx_description
1 polymer ?
#
loop_
_entity_poly.entity_id
_entity_poly.type
_entity_poly.pdbx_seq_one_letter_code
_entity_poly.pdbx_strand_id
1 'polypeptide(L)'
;MRFRILNERKLATCEHTITLQDIRTLKELYQLKSETRDLREPVVRNIIKQRVVGKECVESLKNALYSLETVHIDDDTGHRQLSIDSRKQIDVDLTYEIRELKKDIYYLEYGEDRFIDYLAKFIPDFRRYVSDGIGMLENKQFNAFITDRDGTTNNYCGRYRSSIQPIYNSVFLSRFARNRCNHSIFITSAPLKDFGILNVSINPSKTFVYAGSKGREFIDLNDEFNSFPIDEEKQKMIRLLNERLLQLLKDPNFEKFNFIGSALQLKFGQTTVARQDISHSIHPEESTAFLEKVKSIVHDIDPEGHIFRIEDTGLDIEIILTIDTDEAGSLKDFDKGDGLEFICRKLEIDPDLGPNLICGDTSSDIPMLEKAMEMCKDKENVYAIFVTKDKQLEEQVRSLCPNSFIVPSPDILLTILGLLSL
;
A
#
# COMPACT_ATOMS: atom_id res chain seq x y z
N MET A 1 24.87 -19.94 -41.97
CA MET A 1 24.70 -18.59 -41.37
C MET A 1 23.25 -18.26 -40.99
N ARG A 2 22.21 -18.87 -41.60
CA ARG A 2 20.78 -18.66 -41.21
C ARG A 2 20.27 -19.49 -40.02
N PHE A 3 21.03 -20.46 -39.51
CA PHE A 3 20.63 -21.31 -38.37
C PHE A 3 21.22 -20.86 -37.01
N ARG A 4 22.06 -19.81 -36.97
CA ARG A 4 22.62 -19.26 -35.72
C ARG A 4 21.89 -18.01 -35.21
N ILE A 5 20.95 -17.45 -35.98
CA ILE A 5 20.20 -16.24 -35.60
C ILE A 5 18.92 -16.58 -34.81
N LEU A 6 18.50 -17.86 -34.80
CA LEU A 6 17.29 -18.31 -34.08
C LEU A 6 17.55 -18.83 -32.66
N ASN A 7 18.80 -18.90 -32.20
CA ASN A 7 19.17 -19.45 -30.89
C ASN A 7 19.72 -18.44 -29.89
N GLU A 8 19.71 -17.14 -30.20
CA GLU A 8 20.17 -16.10 -29.28
C GLU A 8 19.05 -15.11 -28.97
N ARG A 9 18.25 -15.52 -27.97
CA ARG A 9 17.46 -14.76 -26.99
C ARG A 9 16.15 -15.47 -26.69
N LYS A 10 16.23 -16.60 -25.97
CA LYS A 10 15.32 -16.74 -24.83
C LYS A 10 15.65 -15.54 -23.94
N LEU A 11 14.96 -14.41 -24.15
CA LEU A 11 14.97 -13.31 -23.20
C LEU A 11 14.33 -13.87 -21.95
N ALA A 12 15.13 -14.50 -21.09
CA ALA A 12 14.70 -14.92 -19.76
C ALA A 12 14.21 -13.64 -19.08
N THR A 13 12.89 -13.49 -19.01
CA THR A 13 12.26 -12.32 -18.40
C THR A 13 12.44 -12.39 -16.89
N CYS A 14 12.47 -13.62 -16.36
CA CYS A 14 12.60 -13.92 -14.94
C CYS A 14 13.85 -14.79 -14.73
N GLU A 15 14.68 -14.45 -13.72
CA GLU A 15 15.87 -15.24 -13.35
C GLU A 15 15.50 -16.51 -12.58
N HIS A 16 14.34 -16.50 -11.92
CA HIS A 16 13.80 -17.59 -11.12
C HIS A 16 12.37 -17.91 -11.54
N THR A 17 12.01 -19.20 -11.46
CA THR A 17 10.66 -19.70 -11.72
C THR A 17 10.02 -20.18 -10.42
N ILE A 18 8.73 -19.91 -10.23
CA ILE A 18 7.97 -20.37 -9.06
C ILE A 18 7.41 -21.75 -9.39
N THR A 19 7.79 -22.76 -8.61
CA THR A 19 7.19 -24.11 -8.68
C THR A 19 5.96 -24.21 -7.78
N LEU A 20 5.20 -25.30 -7.92
CA LEU A 20 4.12 -25.60 -6.97
C LEU A 20 4.67 -25.74 -5.55
N GLN A 21 3.96 -25.16 -4.58
CA GLN A 21 4.32 -25.17 -3.17
C GLN A 21 3.13 -25.65 -2.34
N ASP A 22 3.41 -26.42 -1.30
CA ASP A 22 2.42 -26.83 -0.30
C ASP A 22 2.48 -25.83 0.86
N ILE A 23 1.60 -24.84 0.84
CA ILE A 23 1.60 -23.73 1.79
C ILE A 23 0.83 -24.15 3.05
N ARG A 24 1.56 -24.39 4.14
CA ARG A 24 0.99 -24.85 5.42
C ARG A 24 1.14 -23.81 6.53
N THR A 25 2.09 -22.88 6.38
CA THR A 25 2.42 -21.87 7.38
C THR A 25 2.33 -20.45 6.83
N LEU A 26 2.18 -19.47 7.71
CA LEU A 26 2.26 -18.05 7.32
C LEU A 26 3.64 -17.66 6.78
N LYS A 27 4.70 -18.31 7.26
CA LYS A 27 6.07 -18.07 6.77
C LYS A 27 6.20 -18.51 5.31
N GLU A 28 5.66 -19.67 4.96
CA GLU A 28 5.62 -20.15 3.56
C GLU A 28 4.74 -19.25 2.69
N LEU A 29 3.59 -18.78 3.20
CA LEU A 29 2.77 -17.80 2.48
C LEU A 29 3.59 -16.56 2.15
N TYR A 30 4.26 -15.94 3.13
CA TYR A 30 5.05 -14.73 2.89
C TYR A 30 6.25 -14.96 1.98
N GLN A 31 6.86 -16.14 2.05
CA GLN A 31 7.92 -16.54 1.12
C GLN A 31 7.39 -16.58 -0.32
N LEU A 32 6.28 -17.28 -0.57
CA LEU A 32 5.64 -17.33 -1.87
C LEU A 32 5.27 -15.92 -2.37
N LYS A 33 4.77 -15.05 -1.48
CA LYS A 33 4.44 -13.67 -1.85
C LYS A 33 5.68 -12.86 -2.23
N SER A 34 6.78 -13.00 -1.51
CA SER A 34 8.06 -12.39 -1.89
C SER A 34 8.52 -12.86 -3.27
N GLU A 35 8.43 -14.15 -3.56
CA GLU A 35 8.78 -14.70 -4.89
C GLU A 35 7.89 -14.13 -6.00
N THR A 36 6.58 -13.98 -5.75
CA THR A 36 5.70 -13.32 -6.73
C THR A 36 6.09 -11.87 -6.96
N ARG A 37 6.50 -11.14 -5.92
CA ARG A 37 6.96 -9.75 -6.04
C ARG A 37 8.19 -9.66 -6.94
N ASP A 38 9.18 -10.50 -6.69
CA ASP A 38 10.45 -10.50 -7.43
C ASP A 38 10.29 -10.98 -8.88
N LEU A 39 9.30 -11.84 -9.15
CA LEU A 39 8.92 -12.23 -10.50
C LEU A 39 8.18 -11.09 -11.25
N ARG A 40 7.35 -10.31 -10.57
CA ARG A 40 6.49 -9.29 -11.20
C ARG A 40 7.25 -8.03 -11.64
N GLU A 41 8.21 -7.54 -10.85
CA GLU A 41 9.02 -6.35 -11.20
C GLU A 41 9.66 -6.42 -12.61
N PRO A 42 10.39 -7.49 -12.98
CA PRO A 42 11.02 -7.56 -14.29
C PRO A 42 9.99 -7.72 -15.42
N VAL A 43 8.82 -8.32 -15.14
CA VAL A 43 7.71 -8.42 -16.09
C VAL A 43 7.15 -7.02 -16.40
N VAL A 44 6.86 -6.20 -15.38
CA VAL A 44 6.42 -4.81 -15.57
C VAL A 44 7.45 -4.02 -16.37
N ARG A 45 8.73 -4.13 -15.99
CA ARG A 45 9.83 -3.44 -16.69
C ARG A 45 9.90 -3.81 -18.17
N ASN A 46 9.66 -5.09 -18.52
CA ASN A 46 9.62 -5.52 -19.91
C ASN A 46 8.39 -4.97 -20.66
N ILE A 47 7.21 -5.00 -20.05
CA ILE A 47 5.98 -4.44 -20.65
C ILE A 47 6.14 -2.94 -20.94
N ILE A 48 6.65 -2.17 -19.98
CA ILE A 48 6.88 -0.73 -20.13
C ILE A 48 7.90 -0.43 -21.24
N LYS A 49 8.89 -1.30 -21.45
CA LYS A 49 9.89 -1.19 -22.53
C LYS A 49 9.43 -1.82 -23.85
N GLN A 50 8.15 -2.22 -23.97
CA GLN A 50 7.58 -2.91 -25.13
C GLN A 50 8.37 -4.18 -25.52
N ARG A 51 8.88 -4.90 -24.51
CA ARG A 51 9.60 -6.17 -24.68
C ARG A 51 8.66 -7.34 -24.41
N VAL A 52 8.97 -8.47 -25.05
CA VAL A 52 8.24 -9.72 -24.85
C VAL A 52 8.41 -10.20 -23.41
N VAL A 53 7.31 -10.64 -22.81
CA VAL A 53 7.30 -11.35 -21.52
C VAL A 53 7.36 -12.85 -21.78
N GLY A 54 8.29 -13.53 -21.11
CA GLY A 54 8.45 -14.98 -21.22
C GLY A 54 7.24 -15.75 -20.69
N LYS A 55 6.83 -16.81 -21.38
CA LYS A 55 5.70 -17.68 -20.99
C LYS A 55 5.93 -18.33 -19.62
N GLU A 56 7.18 -18.58 -19.27
CA GLU A 56 7.60 -19.13 -17.98
C GLU A 56 7.20 -18.25 -16.78
N CYS A 57 7.10 -16.93 -16.96
CA CYS A 57 6.65 -16.04 -15.89
C CYS A 57 5.14 -16.19 -15.66
N VAL A 58 4.34 -16.39 -16.72
CA VAL A 58 2.89 -16.67 -16.59
C VAL A 58 2.66 -18.02 -15.89
N GLU A 59 3.40 -19.06 -16.27
CA GLU A 59 3.30 -20.38 -15.62
C GLU A 59 3.74 -20.33 -14.15
N SER A 60 4.76 -19.51 -13.82
CA SER A 60 5.16 -19.28 -12.43
C SER A 60 4.04 -18.63 -11.60
N LEU A 61 3.33 -17.63 -12.15
CA LEU A 61 2.19 -17.02 -11.47
C LEU A 61 1.01 -18.00 -11.32
N LYS A 62 0.78 -18.88 -12.31
CA LYS A 62 -0.23 -19.95 -12.20
C LYS A 62 0.12 -20.96 -11.11
N ASN A 63 1.39 -21.35 -10.99
CA ASN A 63 1.84 -22.21 -9.90
C ASN A 63 1.64 -21.55 -8.53
N ALA A 64 1.97 -20.26 -8.41
CA ALA A 64 1.70 -19.49 -7.19
C ALA A 64 0.20 -19.44 -6.87
N LEU A 65 -0.65 -19.16 -7.87
CA LEU A 65 -2.10 -19.15 -7.72
C LEU A 65 -2.62 -20.52 -7.23
N TYR A 66 -2.21 -21.61 -7.88
CA TYR A 66 -2.64 -22.95 -7.49
C TYR A 66 -2.19 -23.30 -6.07
N SER A 67 -0.98 -22.91 -5.68
CA SER A 67 -0.46 -23.11 -4.32
C SER A 67 -1.30 -22.39 -3.26
N LEU A 68 -1.85 -21.21 -3.57
CA LEU A 68 -2.77 -20.49 -2.68
C LEU A 68 -4.19 -21.08 -2.67
N GLU A 69 -4.69 -21.54 -3.82
CA GLU A 69 -6.03 -22.11 -3.93
C GLU A 69 -6.14 -23.46 -3.20
N THR A 70 -5.03 -24.19 -3.07
CA THR A 70 -4.94 -25.50 -2.41
C THR A 70 -4.57 -25.45 -0.93
N VAL A 71 -4.38 -24.25 -0.36
CA VAL A 71 -4.29 -24.08 1.10
C VAL A 71 -5.50 -24.74 1.76
N HIS A 72 -5.24 -25.54 2.79
CA HIS A 72 -6.25 -26.30 3.50
C HIS A 72 -7.43 -25.42 3.94
N ILE A 73 -8.64 -25.88 3.66
CA ILE A 73 -9.89 -25.32 4.15
C ILE A 73 -10.38 -26.24 5.26
N ASP A 74 -10.65 -25.66 6.42
CA ASP A 74 -11.21 -26.36 7.55
C ASP A 74 -12.68 -26.70 7.28
N ASP A 75 -13.05 -27.97 7.47
CA ASP A 75 -14.37 -28.49 7.10
C ASP A 75 -15.51 -27.92 7.97
N ASP A 76 -15.19 -27.53 9.21
CA ASP A 76 -16.18 -27.01 10.16
C ASP A 76 -16.48 -25.53 9.94
N THR A 77 -15.45 -24.73 9.66
CA THR A 77 -15.55 -23.28 9.51
C THR A 77 -15.65 -22.82 8.06
N GLY A 78 -15.19 -23.63 7.10
CA GLY A 78 -15.09 -23.26 5.68
C GLY A 78 -14.02 -22.21 5.39
N HIS A 79 -13.19 -21.87 6.38
CA HIS A 79 -12.09 -20.90 6.24
C HIS A 79 -10.78 -21.61 5.92
N ARG A 80 -9.90 -20.91 5.19
CA ARG A 80 -8.54 -21.41 4.96
C ARG A 80 -7.74 -21.29 6.25
N GLN A 81 -6.92 -22.28 6.56
CA GLN A 81 -6.10 -22.27 7.76
C GLN A 81 -4.62 -22.38 7.44
N LEU A 82 -3.83 -21.57 8.14
CA LEU A 82 -2.37 -21.68 8.14
C LEU A 82 -1.85 -21.81 9.56
N SER A 83 -0.75 -22.53 9.70
CA SER A 83 -0.01 -22.61 10.95
C SER A 83 0.84 -21.34 11.15
N ILE A 84 0.78 -20.80 12.37
CA ILE A 84 1.74 -19.78 12.83
C ILE A 84 3.02 -20.48 13.31
N ASP A 85 2.84 -21.58 14.05
CA ASP A 85 3.87 -22.45 14.59
C ASP A 85 3.37 -23.92 14.67
N SER A 86 4.21 -24.84 15.14
CA SER A 86 3.88 -26.28 15.27
C SER A 86 2.65 -26.62 16.13
N ARG A 87 2.03 -25.65 16.83
CA ARG A 87 0.94 -25.86 17.77
C ARG A 87 -0.31 -25.03 17.50
N LYS A 88 -0.22 -23.92 16.74
CA LYS A 88 -1.31 -22.97 16.55
C LYS A 88 -1.64 -22.76 15.06
N GLN A 89 -2.92 -22.89 14.74
CA GLN A 89 -3.51 -22.52 13.45
C GLN A 89 -4.26 -21.20 13.56
N ILE A 90 -4.40 -20.51 12.44
CA ILE A 90 -5.16 -19.28 12.30
C ILE A 90 -5.91 -19.28 10.97
N ASP A 91 -7.11 -18.71 11.00
CA ASP A 91 -7.91 -18.49 9.80
C ASP A 91 -7.30 -17.38 8.93
N VAL A 92 -7.27 -17.61 7.62
CA VAL A 92 -6.68 -16.70 6.65
C VAL A 92 -7.65 -16.39 5.52
N ASP A 93 -7.96 -15.11 5.34
CA ASP A 93 -8.53 -14.62 4.09
C ASP A 93 -7.41 -14.39 3.05
N LEU A 94 -7.44 -15.17 1.96
CA LEU A 94 -6.52 -15.05 0.82
C LEU A 94 -7.20 -14.49 -0.43
N THR A 95 -8.40 -13.89 -0.26
CA THR A 95 -9.21 -13.40 -1.37
C THR A 95 -8.46 -12.37 -2.21
N TYR A 96 -7.75 -11.45 -1.56
CA TYR A 96 -6.93 -10.45 -2.25
C TYR A 96 -5.85 -11.13 -3.10
N GLU A 97 -5.01 -11.97 -2.49
CA GLU A 97 -3.84 -12.57 -3.11
C GLU A 97 -4.22 -13.42 -4.32
N ILE A 98 -5.31 -14.19 -4.18
CA ILE A 98 -5.86 -15.04 -5.24
C ILE A 98 -6.45 -14.18 -6.37
N ARG A 99 -7.27 -13.17 -6.05
CA ARG A 99 -7.90 -12.32 -7.07
C ARG A 99 -6.89 -11.51 -7.87
N GLU A 100 -5.91 -10.91 -7.21
CA GLU A 100 -4.90 -10.11 -7.88
C GLU A 100 -3.96 -10.96 -8.75
N LEU A 101 -3.66 -12.21 -8.34
CA LEU A 101 -2.95 -13.16 -9.21
C LEU A 101 -3.79 -13.57 -10.44
N LYS A 102 -5.09 -13.82 -10.27
CA LYS A 102 -5.99 -14.12 -11.40
C LYS A 102 -6.04 -12.98 -12.41
N LYS A 103 -6.11 -11.73 -11.92
CA LYS A 103 -6.07 -10.53 -12.76
C LYS A 103 -4.75 -10.40 -13.51
N ASP A 104 -3.61 -10.60 -12.84
CA ASP A 104 -2.30 -10.57 -13.49
C ASP A 104 -2.17 -11.62 -14.60
N ILE A 105 -2.54 -12.87 -14.30
CA ILE A 105 -2.49 -13.96 -15.28
C ILE A 105 -3.36 -13.61 -16.48
N TYR A 106 -4.60 -13.15 -16.25
CA TYR A 106 -5.50 -12.77 -17.34
C TYR A 106 -4.94 -11.60 -18.16
N TYR A 107 -4.40 -10.57 -17.51
CA TYR A 107 -3.77 -9.42 -18.19
C TYR A 107 -2.61 -9.87 -19.09
N LEU A 108 -1.73 -10.76 -18.60
CA LEU A 108 -0.59 -11.26 -19.36
C LEU A 108 -0.98 -12.19 -20.52
N GLU A 109 -2.03 -12.99 -20.36
CA GLU A 109 -2.47 -13.94 -21.39
C GLU A 109 -3.29 -13.29 -22.50
N TYR A 110 -4.13 -12.32 -22.16
CA TYR A 110 -5.15 -11.78 -23.07
C TYR A 110 -4.91 -10.32 -23.48
N GLY A 111 -4.00 -9.63 -22.81
CA GLY A 111 -3.70 -8.22 -23.06
C GLY A 111 -4.68 -7.25 -22.43
N GLU A 112 -4.34 -5.97 -22.54
CA GLU A 112 -4.97 -4.85 -21.83
C GLU A 112 -6.43 -4.62 -22.20
N ASP A 113 -6.76 -4.56 -23.50
CA ASP A 113 -8.14 -4.31 -23.95
C ASP A 113 -9.11 -5.37 -23.40
N ARG A 114 -8.73 -6.64 -23.49
CA ARG A 114 -9.52 -7.76 -22.97
C ARG A 114 -9.59 -7.76 -21.45
N PHE A 115 -8.55 -7.27 -20.79
CA PHE A 115 -8.51 -7.14 -19.34
C PHE A 115 -9.47 -6.06 -18.83
N ILE A 116 -9.54 -4.91 -19.50
CA ILE A 116 -10.51 -3.86 -19.18
C ILE A 116 -11.95 -4.39 -19.35
N ASP A 117 -12.22 -5.12 -20.44
CA ASP A 117 -13.50 -5.80 -20.63
C ASP A 117 -13.79 -6.88 -19.60
N TYR A 118 -12.75 -7.54 -19.08
CA TYR A 118 -12.87 -8.51 -17.98
C TYR A 118 -13.27 -7.81 -16.68
N LEU A 119 -12.65 -6.69 -16.32
CA LEU A 119 -13.02 -5.91 -15.13
C LEU A 119 -14.48 -5.43 -15.19
N ALA A 120 -14.93 -4.97 -16.36
CA ALA A 120 -16.29 -4.48 -16.56
C ALA A 120 -17.39 -5.52 -16.30
N LYS A 121 -17.06 -6.83 -16.24
CA LYS A 121 -18.02 -7.91 -15.91
C LYS A 121 -18.32 -8.01 -14.43
N PHE A 122 -17.40 -7.56 -13.56
CA PHE A 122 -17.50 -7.76 -12.11
C PHE A 122 -17.81 -6.48 -11.35
N ILE A 123 -17.59 -5.32 -11.97
CA ILE A 123 -17.77 -4.01 -11.33
C ILE A 123 -19.00 -3.32 -11.93
N PRO A 124 -20.06 -3.09 -11.14
CA PRO A 124 -21.25 -2.38 -11.60
C PRO A 124 -20.91 -0.97 -12.11
N ASP A 125 -21.57 -0.54 -13.18
CA ASP A 125 -21.40 0.77 -13.82
C ASP A 125 -19.95 1.12 -14.21
N PHE A 126 -19.06 0.13 -14.30
CA PHE A 126 -17.62 0.33 -14.54
C PHE A 126 -17.34 1.27 -15.71
N ARG A 127 -17.95 1.01 -16.88
CA ARG A 127 -17.71 1.83 -18.08
C ARG A 127 -18.16 3.28 -17.92
N ARG A 128 -19.24 3.51 -17.18
CA ARG A 128 -19.71 4.88 -16.89
C ARG A 128 -18.70 5.61 -16.03
N TYR A 129 -18.30 5.02 -14.90
CA TYR A 129 -17.30 5.63 -14.03
C TYR A 129 -15.98 5.92 -14.76
N VAL A 130 -15.51 4.98 -15.58
CA VAL A 130 -14.29 5.17 -16.38
C VAL A 130 -14.46 6.31 -17.39
N SER A 131 -15.57 6.36 -18.11
CA SER A 131 -15.85 7.43 -19.08
C SER A 131 -15.93 8.81 -18.41
N ASP A 132 -16.64 8.90 -17.28
CA ASP A 132 -16.82 10.16 -16.56
C ASP A 132 -15.49 10.65 -15.96
N GLY A 133 -14.69 9.73 -15.39
CA GLY A 133 -13.37 10.04 -14.86
C GLY A 133 -12.37 10.47 -15.94
N ILE A 134 -12.41 9.84 -17.12
CA ILE A 134 -11.63 10.29 -18.28
C ILE A 134 -12.08 11.69 -18.69
N GLY A 135 -13.38 11.93 -18.85
CA GLY A 135 -13.90 13.25 -19.21
C GLY A 135 -13.53 14.36 -18.22
N MET A 136 -13.38 14.04 -16.94
CA MET A 136 -12.90 15.00 -15.94
C MET A 136 -11.41 15.34 -16.10
N LEU A 137 -10.59 14.35 -16.45
CA LEU A 137 -9.13 14.48 -16.43
C LEU A 137 -8.49 14.64 -17.82
N GLU A 138 -9.25 14.47 -18.90
CA GLU A 138 -8.75 14.57 -20.26
C GLU A 138 -8.07 15.92 -20.52
N ASN A 139 -7.04 15.90 -21.36
CA ASN A 139 -6.24 17.08 -21.71
C ASN A 139 -5.40 17.71 -20.59
N LYS A 140 -5.38 17.15 -19.36
CA LYS A 140 -4.57 17.68 -18.24
C LYS A 140 -3.18 17.05 -18.14
N GLN A 141 -2.15 17.88 -18.14
CA GLN A 141 -0.80 17.49 -17.75
C GLN A 141 -0.59 17.91 -16.30
N PHE A 142 -0.40 16.94 -15.40
CA PHE A 142 -0.34 17.20 -13.98
C PHE A 142 1.06 17.64 -13.57
N ASN A 143 1.11 18.66 -12.73
CA ASN A 143 2.31 19.02 -12.00
C ASN A 143 2.66 17.93 -11.00
N ALA A 144 1.70 17.59 -10.13
CA ALA A 144 1.87 16.52 -9.15
C ALA A 144 0.71 15.52 -9.20
N PHE A 145 1.04 14.24 -9.15
CA PHE A 145 0.12 13.14 -8.83
C PHE A 145 0.51 12.59 -7.47
N ILE A 146 -0.35 12.78 -6.48
CA ILE A 146 -0.14 12.39 -5.09
C ILE A 146 -1.24 11.42 -4.72
N THR A 147 -0.89 10.25 -4.21
CA THR A 147 -1.88 9.20 -3.94
C THR A 147 -1.54 8.41 -2.70
N ASP A 148 -2.58 7.98 -1.99
CA ASP A 148 -2.47 6.84 -1.10
C ASP A 148 -2.33 5.52 -1.91
N ARG A 149 -1.93 4.45 -1.21
CA ARG A 149 -1.79 3.12 -1.76
C ARG A 149 -2.98 2.21 -1.46
N ASP A 150 -3.21 1.89 -0.19
CA ASP A 150 -4.01 0.74 0.24
C ASP A 150 -5.48 1.15 0.34
N GLY A 151 -6.33 0.60 -0.53
CA GLY A 151 -7.71 1.03 -0.70
C GLY A 151 -7.90 2.06 -1.81
N THR A 152 -6.84 2.79 -2.17
CA THR A 152 -6.84 3.80 -3.25
C THR A 152 -6.37 3.22 -4.59
N THR A 153 -5.07 2.95 -4.72
CA THR A 153 -4.52 2.38 -5.96
C THR A 153 -4.45 0.86 -5.90
N ASN A 154 -4.35 0.29 -4.71
CA ASN A 154 -4.39 -1.15 -4.47
C ASN A 154 -5.69 -1.53 -3.76
N ASN A 155 -6.26 -2.69 -4.08
CA ASN A 155 -7.35 -3.24 -3.25
C ASN A 155 -6.84 -3.55 -1.83
N TYR A 156 -7.71 -3.46 -0.82
CA TYR A 156 -7.38 -3.85 0.54
C TYR A 156 -6.99 -5.33 0.61
N CYS A 157 -5.93 -5.61 1.37
CA CYS A 157 -5.47 -6.95 1.69
C CYS A 157 -5.57 -7.15 3.20
N GLY A 158 -6.03 -8.33 3.64
CA GLY A 158 -6.15 -8.63 5.07
C GLY A 158 -4.82 -8.66 5.84
N ARG A 159 -3.69 -8.71 5.12
CA ARG A 159 -2.34 -8.73 5.71
C ARG A 159 -1.39 -7.88 4.87
N TYR A 160 -0.76 -6.89 5.49
CA TYR A 160 0.12 -5.97 4.76
C TYR A 160 1.30 -6.69 4.08
N ARG A 161 1.87 -7.69 4.75
CA ARG A 161 3.01 -8.49 4.25
C ARG A 161 2.75 -9.25 2.95
N SER A 162 1.50 -9.56 2.63
CA SER A 162 1.11 -10.26 1.41
C SER A 162 0.45 -9.35 0.36
N SER A 163 0.31 -8.05 0.66
CA SER A 163 -0.30 -7.01 -0.19
C SER A 163 0.58 -6.62 -1.40
N ILE A 164 1.14 -7.59 -2.13
CA ILE A 164 2.03 -7.35 -3.26
C ILE A 164 1.27 -6.71 -4.42
N GLN A 165 1.75 -5.56 -4.89
CA GLN A 165 1.19 -4.82 -6.01
C GLN A 165 1.08 -5.69 -7.27
N PRO A 166 -0.07 -5.68 -7.98
CA PRO A 166 -0.25 -6.44 -9.21
C PRO A 166 0.38 -5.76 -10.44
N ILE A 167 0.65 -6.55 -11.48
CA ILE A 167 1.30 -6.13 -12.73
C ILE A 167 0.47 -5.09 -13.46
N TYR A 168 -0.82 -5.35 -13.70
CA TYR A 168 -1.67 -4.45 -14.49
C TYR A 168 -1.73 -3.05 -13.85
N ASN A 169 -1.88 -3.02 -12.52
CA ASN A 169 -1.88 -1.83 -11.69
C ASN A 169 -0.57 -1.05 -11.87
N SER A 170 0.56 -1.74 -11.72
CA SER A 170 1.87 -1.10 -11.84
C SER A 170 2.13 -0.55 -13.24
N VAL A 171 1.67 -1.25 -14.28
CA VAL A 171 1.76 -0.77 -15.66
C VAL A 171 0.94 0.50 -15.86
N PHE A 172 -0.32 0.53 -15.42
CA PHE A 172 -1.21 1.68 -15.58
C PHE A 172 -0.66 2.91 -14.84
N LEU A 173 -0.30 2.74 -13.56
CA LEU A 173 0.28 3.80 -12.75
C LEU A 173 1.59 4.33 -13.33
N SER A 174 2.49 3.43 -13.74
CA SER A 174 3.81 3.84 -14.24
C SER A 174 3.72 4.56 -15.58
N ARG A 175 2.80 4.17 -16.47
CA ARG A 175 2.56 4.91 -17.71
C ARG A 175 1.97 6.28 -17.42
N PHE A 176 0.95 6.35 -16.56
CA PHE A 176 0.34 7.62 -16.18
C PHE A 176 1.35 8.59 -15.57
N ALA A 177 2.10 8.14 -14.55
CA ALA A 177 3.13 8.93 -13.89
C ALA A 177 4.17 9.49 -14.89
N ARG A 178 4.61 8.69 -15.86
CA ARG A 178 5.64 9.10 -16.83
C ARG A 178 5.11 10.00 -17.94
N ASN A 179 3.87 9.79 -18.36
CA ASN A 179 3.33 10.44 -19.56
C ASN A 179 2.48 11.67 -19.21
N ARG A 180 1.97 11.75 -17.98
CA ARG A 180 0.98 12.74 -17.55
C ARG A 180 1.38 13.54 -16.31
N CYS A 181 2.54 13.30 -15.70
CA CYS A 181 2.92 13.94 -14.44
C CYS A 181 4.38 14.41 -14.43
N ASN A 182 4.65 15.56 -13.82
CA ASN A 182 6.02 15.99 -13.52
C ASN A 182 6.53 15.34 -12.22
N HIS A 183 5.67 15.27 -11.21
CA HIS A 183 5.94 14.65 -9.92
C HIS A 183 4.90 13.57 -9.63
N SER A 184 5.34 12.41 -9.14
CA SER A 184 4.46 11.30 -8.78
C SER A 184 4.86 10.72 -7.43
N ILE A 185 3.93 10.72 -6.48
CA ILE A 185 4.23 10.54 -5.06
C ILE A 185 3.22 9.58 -4.44
N PHE A 186 3.71 8.54 -3.79
CA PHE A 186 2.93 7.73 -2.85
C PHE A 186 3.09 8.25 -1.44
N ILE A 187 1.99 8.46 -0.71
CA ILE A 187 2.01 8.74 0.73
C ILE A 187 1.16 7.69 1.44
N THR A 188 1.80 6.75 2.13
CA THR A 188 1.13 5.69 2.88
C THR A 188 1.34 5.86 4.40
N SER A 189 0.39 5.32 5.17
CA SER A 189 0.54 5.18 6.63
C SER A 189 1.51 4.06 7.01
N ALA A 190 1.83 3.12 6.12
CA ALA A 190 2.78 2.05 6.37
C ALA A 190 4.24 2.56 6.39
N PRO A 191 5.19 1.83 6.99
CA PRO A 191 6.62 2.18 6.94
C PRO A 191 7.15 2.29 5.51
N LEU A 192 8.28 2.98 5.33
CA LEU A 192 8.95 3.01 4.03
C LEU A 192 9.56 1.65 3.67
N LYS A 193 10.22 0.99 4.63
CA LYS A 193 10.95 -0.28 4.49
C LYS A 193 10.83 -1.17 5.75
N ASP A 194 11.31 -2.40 5.67
CA ASP A 194 11.56 -3.33 6.80
C ASP A 194 10.35 -3.60 7.74
N PHE A 195 9.12 -3.85 7.32
CA PHE A 195 8.56 -4.16 6.00
C PHE A 195 7.56 -3.05 5.62
N GLY A 196 7.75 -2.40 4.48
CA GLY A 196 7.04 -1.19 4.09
C GLY A 196 6.65 -1.15 2.62
N ILE A 197 6.25 0.04 2.14
CA ILE A 197 5.75 0.23 0.76
C ILE A 197 6.75 -0.21 -0.31
N LEU A 198 8.06 -0.07 -0.05
CA LEU A 198 9.10 -0.51 -0.97
C LEU A 198 9.17 -2.04 -1.11
N ASN A 199 8.75 -2.79 -0.08
CA ASN A 199 8.75 -4.25 -0.10
C ASN A 199 7.57 -4.82 -0.90
N VAL A 200 6.46 -4.08 -1.00
CA VAL A 200 5.22 -4.53 -1.65
C VAL A 200 4.99 -3.92 -3.02
N SER A 201 5.77 -2.90 -3.40
CA SER A 201 5.66 -2.23 -4.70
C SER A 201 6.58 -2.86 -5.75
N ILE A 202 6.11 -2.84 -6.99
CA ILE A 202 6.80 -3.41 -8.17
C ILE A 202 6.95 -2.40 -9.32
N ASN A 203 6.60 -1.13 -9.09
CA ASN A 203 6.78 -0.10 -10.10
C ASN A 203 8.26 0.01 -10.49
N PRO A 204 8.57 0.32 -11.77
CA PRO A 204 9.95 0.50 -12.19
C PRO A 204 10.63 1.60 -11.39
N SER A 205 11.93 1.42 -11.11
CA SER A 205 12.75 2.41 -10.41
C SER A 205 12.63 3.81 -11.02
N LYS A 206 12.78 4.83 -10.16
CA LYS A 206 12.75 6.25 -10.55
C LYS A 206 11.46 6.69 -11.24
N THR A 207 10.34 6.05 -10.90
CA THR A 207 9.02 6.45 -11.41
C THR A 207 8.20 7.20 -10.35
N PHE A 208 8.37 6.85 -9.08
CA PHE A 208 7.63 7.44 -7.96
C PHE A 208 8.57 7.80 -6.82
N VAL A 209 8.25 8.90 -6.15
CA VAL A 209 8.67 9.16 -4.77
C VAL A 209 7.83 8.26 -3.87
N TYR A 210 8.45 7.52 -2.97
CA TYR A 210 7.75 6.69 -1.99
C TYR A 210 7.89 7.30 -0.62
N ALA A 211 6.78 7.67 -0.02
CA ALA A 211 6.72 8.20 1.32
C ALA A 211 5.96 7.24 2.25
N GLY A 212 6.63 6.88 3.34
CA GLY A 212 6.09 6.04 4.41
C GLY A 212 5.77 6.87 5.65
N SER A 213 5.12 6.23 6.63
CA SER A 213 4.85 6.83 7.94
C SER A 213 4.09 8.15 7.81
N LYS A 214 3.03 8.18 6.99
CA LYS A 214 2.22 9.36 6.64
C LYS A 214 3.03 10.48 5.95
N GLY A 215 4.15 10.14 5.33
CA GLY A 215 5.05 11.10 4.67
C GLY A 215 6.16 11.64 5.57
N ARG A 216 6.30 11.11 6.79
CA ARG A 216 7.38 11.51 7.70
C ARG A 216 8.76 11.03 7.26
N GLU A 217 8.81 10.04 6.38
CA GLU A 217 10.01 9.57 5.70
C GLU A 217 9.70 9.31 4.23
N PHE A 218 10.66 9.53 3.34
CA PHE A 218 10.51 9.21 1.93
C PHE A 218 11.85 8.93 1.23
N ILE A 219 11.77 8.24 0.10
CA ILE A 219 12.87 8.09 -0.86
C ILE A 219 12.49 8.79 -2.16
N ASP A 220 13.37 9.64 -2.66
CA ASP A 220 13.14 10.42 -3.88
C ASP A 220 13.50 9.64 -5.17
N LEU A 221 13.43 10.28 -6.33
CA LEU A 221 13.76 9.67 -7.62
C LEU A 221 15.28 9.45 -7.83
N ASN A 222 16.12 10.04 -6.97
CA ASN A 222 17.57 9.86 -6.95
C ASN A 222 18.01 8.80 -5.94
N ASP A 223 17.06 8.10 -5.32
CA ASP A 223 17.27 7.13 -4.23
C ASP A 223 17.82 7.78 -2.94
N GLU A 224 17.61 9.09 -2.75
CA GLU A 224 17.98 9.82 -1.53
C GLU A 224 16.90 9.69 -0.45
N PHE A 225 17.32 9.25 0.75
CA PHE A 225 16.44 9.12 1.91
C PHE A 225 16.29 10.46 2.62
N ASN A 226 15.04 10.82 2.88
CA ASN A 226 14.64 12.03 3.57
C ASN A 226 13.71 11.71 4.74
N SER A 227 13.86 12.42 5.85
CA SER A 227 12.99 12.26 7.02
C SER A 227 12.68 13.59 7.68
N PHE A 228 11.47 13.74 8.19
CA PHE A 228 11.09 14.87 9.02
C PHE A 228 11.86 14.80 10.35
N PRO A 229 12.47 15.90 10.83
CA PRO A 229 13.27 15.87 12.05
C PRO A 229 12.49 15.35 13.27
N ILE A 230 13.14 14.55 14.10
CA ILE A 230 12.65 14.12 15.43
C ILE A 230 13.69 14.55 16.46
N ASP A 231 13.23 15.09 17.58
CA ASP A 231 14.08 15.37 18.73
C ASP A 231 14.85 14.11 19.18
N GLU A 232 16.11 14.29 19.59
CA GLU A 232 16.99 13.15 19.92
C GLU A 232 16.49 12.33 21.11
N GLU A 233 15.87 12.95 22.11
CA GLU A 233 15.31 12.24 23.26
C GLU A 233 14.09 11.44 22.85
N LYS A 234 13.15 12.06 22.13
CA LYS A 234 11.98 11.37 21.56
C LYS A 234 12.41 10.19 20.66
N GLN A 235 13.48 10.36 19.88
CA GLN A 235 14.05 9.30 19.04
C GLN A 235 14.68 8.15 19.87
N LYS A 236 15.30 8.44 21.02
CA LYS A 236 15.80 7.39 21.94
C LYS A 236 14.64 6.60 22.54
N MET A 237 13.57 7.28 22.95
CA MET A 237 12.42 6.62 23.57
C MET A 237 11.69 5.70 22.59
N ILE A 238 11.46 6.11 21.34
CA ILE A 238 10.79 5.24 20.36
C ILE A 238 11.66 4.03 19.99
N ARG A 239 12.99 4.17 19.94
CA ARG A 239 13.89 3.01 19.77
C ARG A 239 13.77 2.02 20.92
N LEU A 240 13.76 2.51 22.16
CA LEU A 240 13.58 1.67 23.34
C LEU A 240 12.22 0.95 23.33
N LEU A 241 11.15 1.65 22.93
CA LEU A 241 9.82 1.06 22.74
C LEU A 241 9.87 -0.07 21.69
N ASN A 242 10.46 0.19 20.53
CA ASN A 242 10.58 -0.77 19.44
C ASN A 242 11.33 -2.03 19.88
N GLU A 243 12.44 -1.87 20.61
CA GLU A 243 13.20 -2.99 21.16
C GLU A 243 12.37 -3.83 22.14
N ARG A 244 11.62 -3.18 23.04
CA ARG A 244 10.76 -3.89 24.01
C ARG A 244 9.60 -4.62 23.33
N LEU A 245 8.98 -4.02 22.31
CA LEU A 245 7.91 -4.66 21.55
C LEU A 245 8.42 -5.84 20.72
N LEU A 246 9.58 -5.69 20.06
CA LEU A 246 10.24 -6.79 19.36
C LEU A 246 10.56 -7.95 20.32
N GLN A 247 11.01 -7.64 21.55
CA GLN A 247 11.27 -8.67 22.55
C GLN A 247 9.99 -9.33 23.05
N LEU A 248 8.90 -8.57 23.23
CA LEU A 248 7.58 -9.10 23.59
C LEU A 248 7.08 -10.10 22.54
N LEU A 249 7.23 -9.78 21.26
CA LEU A 249 6.77 -10.64 20.15
C LEU A 249 7.65 -11.86 19.89
N LYS A 250 8.77 -12.03 20.61
CA LYS A 250 9.51 -13.31 20.64
C LYS A 250 8.92 -14.31 21.62
N ASP A 251 8.04 -13.88 22.52
CA ASP A 251 7.34 -14.78 23.44
C ASP A 251 6.32 -15.60 22.63
N PRO A 252 6.32 -16.95 22.71
CA PRO A 252 5.35 -17.82 22.03
C PRO A 252 3.87 -17.53 22.36
N ASN A 253 3.61 -16.83 23.46
CA ASN A 253 2.26 -16.36 23.80
C ASN A 253 1.83 -15.18 22.93
N PHE A 254 2.76 -14.33 22.49
CA PHE A 254 2.48 -13.09 21.76
C PHE A 254 3.00 -13.08 20.31
N GLU A 255 3.80 -14.07 19.88
CA GLU A 255 4.38 -14.12 18.52
C GLU A 255 3.32 -14.00 17.41
N LYS A 256 2.10 -14.51 17.65
CA LYS A 256 0.98 -14.45 16.70
C LYS A 256 0.65 -13.03 16.23
N PHE A 257 0.81 -12.02 17.10
CA PHE A 257 0.53 -10.62 16.78
C PHE A 257 1.48 -10.04 15.72
N ASN A 258 2.60 -10.72 15.44
CA ASN A 258 3.51 -10.36 14.35
C ASN A 258 3.06 -10.88 12.97
N PHE A 259 1.94 -11.62 12.90
CA PHE A 259 1.51 -12.29 11.67
C PHE A 259 0.05 -12.02 11.27
N ILE A 260 -0.65 -11.17 12.03
CA ILE A 260 -2.04 -10.77 11.77
C ILE A 260 -2.12 -9.30 11.38
N GLY A 261 -3.17 -8.92 10.64
CA GLY A 261 -3.49 -7.53 10.32
C GLY A 261 -2.28 -6.74 9.80
N SER A 262 -1.98 -5.61 10.46
CA SER A 262 -0.84 -4.74 10.16
C SER A 262 0.52 -5.34 10.60
N ALA A 263 0.52 -6.36 11.46
CA ALA A 263 1.67 -6.89 12.21
C ALA A 263 2.37 -5.81 13.07
N LEU A 264 3.61 -6.05 13.50
CA LEU A 264 4.44 -4.97 14.04
C LEU A 264 5.02 -4.14 12.89
N GLN A 265 4.72 -2.85 12.92
CA GLN A 265 5.24 -1.85 11.99
C GLN A 265 6.01 -0.79 12.76
N LEU A 266 7.32 -0.74 12.53
CA LEU A 266 8.19 0.28 13.07
C LEU A 266 8.19 1.46 12.09
N LYS A 267 7.27 2.40 12.32
CA LYS A 267 7.14 3.61 11.50
C LYS A 267 8.12 4.66 12.00
N PHE A 268 8.49 5.60 11.13
CA PHE A 268 9.29 6.74 11.54
C PHE A 268 8.42 7.67 12.40
N GLY A 269 8.62 7.65 13.71
CA GLY A 269 7.84 8.46 14.65
C GLY A 269 6.60 7.84 15.27
N GLN A 270 6.28 6.62 14.90
CA GLN A 270 5.12 5.89 15.38
C GLN A 270 5.46 4.41 15.42
N THR A 271 4.83 3.66 16.31
CA THR A 271 4.88 2.20 16.28
C THR A 271 3.46 1.69 16.24
N THR A 272 3.15 0.84 15.27
CA THR A 272 1.85 0.18 15.19
C THR A 272 2.05 -1.30 15.43
N VAL A 273 1.21 -1.91 16.26
CA VAL A 273 1.15 -3.35 16.42
C VAL A 273 -0.29 -3.84 16.37
N ALA A 274 -0.56 -4.81 15.50
CA ALA A 274 -1.87 -5.44 15.42
C ALA A 274 -2.19 -6.19 16.72
N ARG A 275 -3.39 -5.96 17.24
CA ARG A 275 -3.99 -6.72 18.36
C ARG A 275 -5.18 -7.58 17.92
N GLN A 276 -5.64 -7.39 16.69
CA GLN A 276 -6.73 -8.15 16.06
C GLN A 276 -6.65 -7.99 14.53
N ASP A 277 -7.31 -8.86 13.77
CA ASP A 277 -7.50 -8.69 12.33
C ASP A 277 -8.97 -8.52 11.92
N ILE A 278 -9.19 -8.16 10.66
CA ILE A 278 -10.52 -7.92 10.09
C ILE A 278 -11.46 -9.14 10.14
N SER A 279 -10.89 -10.34 10.29
CA SER A 279 -11.62 -11.60 10.43
C SER A 279 -11.90 -11.97 11.88
N HIS A 280 -11.46 -11.15 12.84
CA HIS A 280 -11.57 -11.42 14.27
C HIS A 280 -10.96 -12.76 14.70
N SER A 281 -9.80 -13.12 14.12
CA SER A 281 -9.15 -14.41 14.36
C SER A 281 -8.58 -14.60 15.78
N ILE A 282 -8.36 -13.51 16.53
CA ILE A 282 -7.82 -13.56 17.89
C ILE A 282 -8.95 -13.53 18.93
N HIS A 283 -8.87 -14.39 19.95
CA HIS A 283 -9.86 -14.38 21.03
C HIS A 283 -9.90 -13.03 21.77
N PRO A 284 -11.08 -12.45 22.08
CA PRO A 284 -11.18 -11.10 22.66
C PRO A 284 -10.38 -10.89 23.96
N GLU A 285 -10.35 -11.91 24.83
CA GLU A 285 -9.59 -11.88 26.09
C GLU A 285 -8.08 -11.81 25.83
N GLU A 286 -7.59 -12.53 24.83
CA GLU A 286 -6.17 -12.53 24.45
C GLU A 286 -5.75 -11.20 23.83
N SER A 287 -6.59 -10.65 22.95
CA SER A 287 -6.38 -9.31 22.38
C SER A 287 -6.34 -8.23 23.46
N THR A 288 -7.21 -8.33 24.48
CA THR A 288 -7.25 -7.40 25.61
C THR A 288 -6.02 -7.54 26.51
N ALA A 289 -5.62 -8.77 26.82
CA ALA A 289 -4.42 -9.02 27.61
C ALA A 289 -3.16 -8.49 26.91
N PHE A 290 -3.08 -8.61 25.57
CA PHE A 290 -2.00 -8.05 24.78
C PHE A 290 -1.99 -6.51 24.82
N LEU A 291 -3.15 -5.85 24.65
CA LEU A 291 -3.27 -4.40 24.78
C LEU A 291 -2.73 -3.89 26.11
N GLU A 292 -3.15 -4.51 27.22
CA GLU A 292 -2.71 -4.08 28.55
C GLU A 292 -1.20 -4.30 28.75
N LYS A 293 -0.64 -5.36 28.14
CA LYS A 293 0.81 -5.58 28.15
C LYS A 293 1.57 -4.51 27.39
N VAL A 294 1.05 -4.08 26.23
CA VAL A 294 1.63 -2.99 25.43
C VAL A 294 1.53 -1.65 26.18
N LYS A 295 0.37 -1.32 26.76
CA LYS A 295 0.20 -0.11 27.59
C LYS A 295 1.17 -0.07 28.76
N SER A 296 1.38 -1.20 29.45
CA SER A 296 2.36 -1.29 30.53
C SER A 296 3.78 -1.00 30.04
N ILE A 297 4.18 -1.52 28.86
CA ILE A 297 5.50 -1.21 28.28
C ILE A 297 5.66 0.28 28.00
N VAL A 298 4.62 0.92 27.43
CA VAL A 298 4.63 2.37 27.16
C VAL A 298 4.74 3.16 28.46
N HIS A 299 3.93 2.82 29.48
CA HIS A 299 3.97 3.49 30.78
C HIS A 299 5.33 3.34 31.49
N ASP A 300 6.00 2.20 31.35
CA ASP A 300 7.34 1.99 31.89
C ASP A 300 8.42 2.86 31.21
N ILE A 301 8.19 3.30 29.98
CA ILE A 301 9.12 4.14 29.20
C ILE A 301 8.77 5.63 29.36
N ASP A 302 7.48 5.95 29.34
CA ASP A 302 6.93 7.30 29.47
C ASP A 302 5.86 7.33 30.58
N PRO A 303 6.28 7.38 31.86
CA PRO A 303 5.34 7.34 33.00
C PRO A 303 4.43 8.56 33.07
N GLU A 304 4.89 9.70 32.54
CA GLU A 304 4.17 10.97 32.56
C GLU A 304 3.21 11.13 31.36
N GLY A 305 3.40 10.35 30.28
CA GLY A 305 2.55 10.38 29.10
C GLY A 305 2.74 11.62 28.22
N HIS A 306 3.92 12.23 28.27
CA HIS A 306 4.23 13.45 27.52
C HIS A 306 4.85 13.16 26.13
N ILE A 307 5.42 11.96 25.94
CA ILE A 307 6.19 11.58 24.76
C ILE A 307 5.33 10.76 23.79
N PHE A 308 4.54 9.83 24.33
CA PHE A 308 3.72 8.91 23.53
C PHE A 308 2.23 9.12 23.75
N ARG A 309 1.49 9.12 22.65
CA ARG A 309 0.05 8.90 22.66
C ARG A 309 -0.26 7.48 22.20
N ILE A 310 -1.15 6.79 22.90
CA ILE A 310 -1.70 5.50 22.46
C ILE A 310 -3.08 5.74 21.85
N GLU A 311 -3.27 5.24 20.64
CA GLU A 311 -4.56 5.15 19.97
C GLU A 311 -4.87 3.68 19.71
N ASP A 312 -6.08 3.25 20.11
CA ASP A 312 -6.54 1.88 19.97
C ASP A 312 -7.71 1.86 18.99
N THR A 313 -7.49 1.30 17.81
CA THR A 313 -8.52 1.21 16.75
C THR A 313 -9.41 -0.02 16.93
N GLY A 314 -9.14 -0.84 17.95
CA GLY A 314 -9.73 -2.17 18.13
C GLY A 314 -9.06 -3.26 17.29
N LEU A 315 -8.41 -2.88 16.17
CA LEU A 315 -7.58 -3.78 15.35
C LEU A 315 -6.09 -3.59 15.63
N ASP A 316 -5.67 -2.33 15.72
CA ASP A 316 -4.28 -1.91 15.87
C ASP A 316 -4.10 -1.06 17.12
N ILE A 317 -2.92 -1.18 17.72
CA ILE A 317 -2.44 -0.27 18.76
C ILE A 317 -1.41 0.64 18.10
N GLU A 318 -1.74 1.92 17.97
CA GLU A 318 -0.83 2.94 17.45
C GLU A 318 -0.21 3.73 18.60
N ILE A 319 1.12 3.76 18.65
CA ILE A 319 1.90 4.47 19.66
C ILE A 319 2.66 5.58 18.94
N ILE A 320 2.19 6.81 19.08
CA ILE A 320 2.56 7.95 18.25
C ILE A 320 3.41 8.91 19.07
N LEU A 321 4.53 9.40 18.51
CA LEU A 321 5.29 10.50 19.12
C LEU A 321 4.48 11.79 19.03
N THR A 322 4.36 12.48 20.16
CA THR A 322 3.76 13.81 20.21
C THR A 322 4.66 14.86 19.53
N ILE A 323 4.05 15.78 18.80
CA ILE A 323 4.73 16.96 18.25
C ILE A 323 4.38 18.16 19.13
N ASP A 324 5.41 18.91 19.51
CA ASP A 324 5.23 20.18 20.22
C ASP A 324 4.75 21.23 19.21
N THR A 325 3.60 21.83 19.45
CA THR A 325 3.10 22.94 18.62
C THR A 325 3.53 24.28 19.22
N ASP A 326 3.57 25.33 18.39
CA ASP A 326 3.84 26.70 18.84
C ASP A 326 2.73 27.25 19.77
N GLU A 327 1.58 26.58 19.84
CA GLU A 327 0.51 26.88 20.78
C GLU A 327 0.73 26.12 22.09
N ALA A 328 1.01 26.85 23.16
CA ALA A 328 1.26 26.29 24.48
C ALA A 328 0.11 25.34 24.93
N GLY A 329 0.35 24.03 24.84
CA GLY A 329 -0.51 22.98 25.36
C GLY A 329 -1.35 22.19 24.34
N SER A 330 -1.25 22.42 23.03
CA SER A 330 -1.92 21.57 22.04
C SER A 330 -0.97 20.53 21.44
N LEU A 331 -1.20 19.26 21.71
CA LEU A 331 -0.48 18.14 21.09
C LEU A 331 -1.15 17.82 19.75
N LYS A 332 -0.43 18.00 18.63
CA LYS A 332 -0.89 17.58 17.29
C LYS A 332 -0.12 16.33 16.87
N ASP A 333 -0.79 15.40 16.19
CA ASP A 333 -0.14 14.28 15.51
C ASP A 333 0.35 14.67 14.11
N PHE A 334 1.36 13.95 13.62
CA PHE A 334 1.79 14.03 12.23
C PHE A 334 0.75 13.38 11.31
N ASP A 335 0.21 14.13 10.35
CA ASP A 335 -0.75 13.63 9.35
C ASP A 335 -0.18 13.62 7.92
N LYS A 336 -0.96 13.10 6.96
CA LYS A 336 -0.53 13.03 5.55
C LYS A 336 -0.41 14.41 4.88
N GLY A 337 -1.09 15.42 5.41
CA GLY A 337 -0.93 16.81 4.99
C GLY A 337 0.44 17.35 5.39
N ASP A 338 0.85 17.17 6.65
CA ASP A 338 2.20 17.53 7.11
C ASP A 338 3.29 16.83 6.28
N GLY A 339 3.06 15.54 5.96
CA GLY A 339 3.91 14.76 5.07
C GLY A 339 4.01 15.35 3.66
N LEU A 340 2.88 15.69 3.05
CA LEU A 340 2.84 16.32 1.72
C LEU A 340 3.61 17.65 1.70
N GLU A 341 3.37 18.52 2.68
CA GLU A 341 4.07 19.80 2.78
C GLU A 341 5.58 19.60 2.92
N PHE A 342 6.00 18.68 3.78
CA PHE A 342 7.41 18.33 3.95
C PHE A 342 8.06 17.86 2.64
N ILE A 343 7.41 16.95 1.92
CA ILE A 343 7.91 16.41 0.65
C ILE A 343 8.02 17.51 -0.40
N CYS A 344 6.97 18.30 -0.61
CA CYS A 344 6.97 19.39 -1.59
C CYS A 344 8.07 20.41 -1.29
N ARG A 345 8.26 20.79 -0.03
CA ARG A 345 9.34 21.70 0.37
C ARG A 345 10.72 21.11 0.11
N LYS A 346 10.91 19.82 0.39
CA LYS A 346 12.21 19.15 0.20
C LYS A 346 12.57 18.92 -1.27
N LEU A 347 11.57 18.66 -2.10
CA LEU A 347 11.72 18.41 -3.53
C LEU A 347 11.49 19.66 -4.39
N GLU A 348 11.29 20.83 -3.77
CA GLU A 348 11.03 22.11 -4.43
C GLU A 348 9.85 22.04 -5.42
N ILE A 349 8.82 21.27 -5.08
CA ILE A 349 7.60 21.14 -5.89
C ILE A 349 6.74 22.37 -5.63
N ASP A 350 6.55 23.20 -6.67
CA ASP A 350 5.65 24.35 -6.62
C ASP A 350 4.20 23.92 -6.90
N PRO A 351 3.29 23.97 -5.92
CA PRO A 351 1.90 23.56 -6.08
C PRO A 351 1.11 24.48 -7.02
N ASP A 352 1.54 25.73 -7.20
CA ASP A 352 0.87 26.70 -8.07
C ASP A 352 1.04 26.38 -9.57
N LEU A 353 1.99 25.49 -9.93
CA LEU A 353 2.20 25.04 -11.32
C LEU A 353 1.17 24.01 -11.80
N GLY A 354 0.05 23.85 -11.10
CA GLY A 354 -0.95 22.80 -11.33
C GLY A 354 -1.45 22.65 -12.78
N PRO A 355 -2.21 21.58 -13.06
CA PRO A 355 -3.05 20.87 -12.11
C PRO A 355 -2.33 19.85 -11.22
N ASN A 356 -2.82 19.65 -10.00
CA ASN A 356 -2.36 18.63 -9.05
C ASN A 356 -3.50 17.63 -8.80
N LEU A 357 -3.22 16.33 -8.92
CA LEU A 357 -4.17 15.25 -8.70
C LEU A 357 -3.89 14.57 -7.36
N ILE A 358 -4.89 14.55 -6.47
CA ILE A 358 -4.85 13.91 -5.16
C ILE A 358 -5.78 12.70 -5.17
N CYS A 359 -5.29 11.53 -4.74
CA CYS A 359 -6.10 10.33 -4.62
C CYS A 359 -6.03 9.73 -3.21
N GLY A 360 -7.17 9.30 -2.70
CA GLY A 360 -7.32 8.71 -1.36
C GLY A 360 -8.56 7.81 -1.30
N ASP A 361 -8.80 7.18 -0.16
CA ASP A 361 -9.95 6.28 0.03
C ASP A 361 -10.58 6.38 1.43
N THR A 362 -9.85 6.92 2.40
CA THR A 362 -10.30 7.06 3.79
C THR A 362 -10.29 8.50 4.27
N SER A 363 -10.86 8.75 5.46
CA SER A 363 -10.76 10.04 6.14
C SER A 363 -9.31 10.43 6.48
N SER A 364 -8.39 9.47 6.58
CA SER A 364 -6.97 9.74 6.82
C SER A 364 -6.27 10.45 5.65
N ASP A 365 -6.89 10.45 4.47
CA ASP A 365 -6.42 11.14 3.26
C ASP A 365 -6.98 12.55 3.14
N ILE A 366 -7.94 12.94 3.98
CA ILE A 366 -8.51 14.30 3.95
C ILE A 366 -7.45 15.35 4.28
N PRO A 367 -6.59 15.20 5.31
CA PRO A 367 -5.52 16.18 5.57
C PRO A 367 -4.57 16.37 4.38
N MET A 368 -4.35 15.32 3.57
CA MET A 368 -3.55 15.41 2.34
C MET A 368 -4.24 16.29 1.29
N LEU A 369 -5.56 16.14 1.12
CA LEU A 369 -6.35 16.98 0.21
C LEU A 369 -6.46 18.42 0.73
N GLU A 370 -6.73 18.60 2.02
CA GLU A 370 -6.80 19.93 2.67
C GLU A 370 -5.49 20.69 2.45
N LYS A 371 -4.36 20.04 2.74
CA LYS A 371 -3.05 20.65 2.55
C LYS A 371 -2.78 21.00 1.08
N ALA A 372 -3.15 20.15 0.14
CA ALA A 372 -3.03 20.47 -1.28
C ALA A 372 -3.86 21.71 -1.69
N MET A 373 -5.09 21.83 -1.17
CA MET A 373 -5.97 22.99 -1.38
C MET A 373 -5.46 24.27 -0.72
N GLU A 374 -4.76 24.15 0.42
CA GLU A 374 -4.13 25.28 1.13
C GLU A 374 -2.88 25.77 0.40
N MET A 375 -2.05 24.84 -0.08
CA MET A 375 -0.77 25.14 -0.72
C MET A 375 -0.92 25.71 -2.14
N CYS A 376 -2.03 25.42 -2.83
CA CYS A 376 -2.32 25.90 -4.18
C CYS A 376 -3.20 27.16 -4.12
N LYS A 377 -2.69 28.31 -4.59
CA LYS A 377 -3.43 29.58 -4.58
C LYS A 377 -4.67 29.53 -5.46
N ASP A 378 -4.55 28.91 -6.62
CA ASP A 378 -5.66 28.67 -7.53
C ASP A 378 -6.27 27.30 -7.26
N LYS A 379 -7.34 27.28 -6.48
CA LYS A 379 -8.03 26.05 -6.05
C LYS A 379 -8.63 25.25 -7.21
N GLU A 380 -8.85 25.87 -8.37
CA GLU A 380 -9.33 25.17 -9.57
C GLU A 380 -8.26 24.23 -10.17
N ASN A 381 -7.01 24.39 -9.76
CA ASN A 381 -5.91 23.52 -10.18
C ASN A 381 -5.72 22.30 -9.28
N VAL A 382 -6.58 22.06 -8.29
CA VAL A 382 -6.55 20.83 -7.49
C VAL A 382 -7.68 19.93 -7.93
N TYR A 383 -7.35 18.67 -8.24
CA TYR A 383 -8.27 17.62 -8.63
C TYR A 383 -8.20 16.50 -7.60
N ALA A 384 -9.34 15.91 -7.28
CA ALA A 384 -9.39 14.79 -6.35
C ALA A 384 -10.12 13.59 -6.95
N ILE A 385 -9.58 12.38 -6.78
CA ILE A 385 -10.35 11.15 -6.96
C ILE A 385 -10.30 10.34 -5.68
N PHE A 386 -11.47 10.14 -5.04
CA PHE A 386 -11.57 9.31 -3.85
C PHE A 386 -12.24 7.98 -4.15
N VAL A 387 -11.63 6.90 -3.65
CA VAL A 387 -12.09 5.53 -3.82
C VAL A 387 -12.93 5.12 -2.62
N THR A 388 -14.22 5.42 -2.63
CA THR A 388 -15.06 5.12 -1.47
C THR A 388 -16.52 4.82 -1.83
N LYS A 389 -17.20 4.14 -0.91
CA LYS A 389 -18.65 3.97 -0.88
C LYS A 389 -19.28 4.67 0.33
N ASP A 390 -18.47 5.24 1.20
CA ASP A 390 -18.92 5.98 2.36
C ASP A 390 -19.46 7.34 1.92
N LYS A 391 -20.74 7.58 2.23
CA LYS A 391 -21.45 8.81 1.86
C LYS A 391 -20.95 10.03 2.63
N GLN A 392 -20.55 9.85 3.89
CA GLN A 392 -20.01 10.94 4.68
C GLN A 392 -18.67 11.40 4.12
N LEU A 393 -17.80 10.45 3.77
CA LEU A 393 -16.50 10.77 3.15
C LEU A 393 -16.68 11.41 1.77
N GLU A 394 -17.60 10.89 0.94
CA GLU A 394 -17.95 11.49 -0.35
C GLU A 394 -18.38 12.96 -0.20
N GLU A 395 -19.28 13.27 0.73
CA GLU A 395 -19.74 14.64 0.99
C GLU A 395 -18.59 15.53 1.47
N GLN A 396 -17.73 15.02 2.34
CA GLN A 396 -16.56 15.75 2.84
C GLN A 396 -15.60 16.12 1.69
N VAL A 397 -15.24 15.15 0.83
CA VAL A 397 -14.36 15.39 -0.32
C VAL A 397 -14.96 16.42 -1.29
N ARG A 398 -16.25 16.29 -1.61
CA ARG A 398 -16.94 17.21 -2.53
C ARG A 398 -17.04 18.64 -1.99
N SER A 399 -17.20 18.78 -0.67
CA SER A 399 -17.23 20.10 -0.03
C SER A 399 -15.86 20.78 0.02
N LEU A 400 -14.79 19.98 0.10
CA LEU A 400 -13.42 20.48 0.16
C LEU A 400 -12.85 20.81 -1.23
N CYS A 401 -13.07 19.96 -2.22
CA CYS A 401 -12.50 20.08 -3.57
C CYS A 401 -13.60 20.06 -4.63
N PRO A 402 -13.88 21.19 -5.31
CA PRO A 402 -14.91 21.27 -6.36
C PRO A 402 -14.66 20.28 -7.51
N ASN A 403 -13.40 20.13 -7.91
CA ASN A 403 -12.97 19.22 -8.99
C ASN A 403 -12.72 17.81 -8.44
N SER A 404 -13.71 17.23 -7.77
CA SER A 404 -13.64 15.90 -7.19
C SER A 404 -14.50 14.87 -7.92
N PHE A 405 -14.02 13.63 -7.92
CA PHE A 405 -14.74 12.47 -8.46
C PHE A 405 -14.65 11.29 -7.50
N ILE A 406 -15.75 10.56 -7.35
CA ILE A 406 -15.85 9.44 -6.42
C ILE A 406 -16.03 8.15 -7.22
N VAL A 407 -15.20 7.15 -6.93
CA VAL A 407 -15.27 5.83 -7.56
C VAL A 407 -15.36 4.73 -6.51
N PRO A 408 -16.08 3.62 -6.77
CA PRO A 408 -16.33 2.60 -5.76
C PRO A 408 -15.21 1.55 -5.60
N SER A 409 -14.15 1.60 -6.42
CA SER A 409 -13.08 0.60 -6.40
C SER A 409 -11.78 1.10 -7.04
N PRO A 410 -10.60 0.66 -6.55
CA PRO A 410 -9.30 0.96 -7.16
C PRO A 410 -9.20 0.60 -8.64
N ASP A 411 -9.80 -0.52 -9.06
CA ASP A 411 -9.75 -0.99 -10.44
C ASP A 411 -10.32 0.04 -11.44
N ILE A 412 -11.31 0.85 -11.03
CA ILE A 412 -11.84 1.94 -11.84
C ILE A 412 -10.83 3.08 -11.93
N LEU A 413 -10.28 3.53 -10.79
CA LEU A 413 -9.25 4.58 -10.75
C LEU A 413 -8.08 4.21 -11.66
N LEU A 414 -7.53 3.00 -11.48
CA LEU A 414 -6.42 2.50 -12.28
C LEU A 414 -6.75 2.48 -13.77
N THR A 415 -7.96 2.07 -14.15
CA THR A 415 -8.37 2.04 -15.56
C THR A 415 -8.47 3.44 -16.14
N ILE A 416 -8.99 4.43 -15.39
CA ILE A 416 -8.99 5.84 -15.79
C ILE A 416 -7.56 6.32 -16.04
N LEU A 417 -6.65 6.12 -15.06
CA LEU A 417 -5.25 6.53 -15.18
C LEU A 417 -4.53 5.83 -16.34
N GLY A 418 -4.76 4.52 -16.50
CA GLY A 418 -4.18 3.72 -17.57
C GLY A 418 -4.59 4.22 -18.96
N LEU A 419 -5.89 4.48 -19.17
CA LEU A 419 -6.40 4.96 -20.46
C LEU A 419 -5.97 6.40 -20.78
N LEU A 420 -5.81 7.26 -19.77
CA LEU A 420 -5.27 8.62 -19.94
C LEU A 420 -3.77 8.65 -20.30
N SER A 421 -3.08 7.52 -20.16
CA SER A 421 -1.63 7.41 -20.37
C SER A 421 -1.23 6.90 -21.76
N LEU A 422 -2.20 6.56 -22.61
CA LEU A 422 -2.01 5.99 -23.95
C LEU A 422 -1.62 7.02 -25.01
#